data_AF-A0A6F8Y5A3-F1
#
_entry.id   AF-A0A6F8Y5A3-F1
#
_cell.length_a   1.000
_cell.length_b   1.000
_cell.length_c   1.000
_cell.angle_alpha   90.00
_cell.angle_beta   90.00
_cell.angle_gamma   90.00
#
_symmetry.space_group_name_H-M   'P 1'
#
loop_
_entity.id
_entity.type
_entity.pdbx_description
1 polymer ?
#
loop_
_entity_poly.entity_id
_entity_poly.type
_entity_poly.pdbx_seq_one_letter_code
_entity_poly.pdbx_strand_id
1 'polypeptide(L)'
;MFGTPVPGYEAPAHTTQAATRTLGAFLEPIAALHPGSRAAVLEGQFEAGLADRDPDHPWSGPVLRLGVTGWTRMHGVVSLEVEGHFTQMGFDPGLLFEAEVESLIAEATGSEAG
;
A
#
# COMPACT_ATOMS: atom_id res chain seq x y z
N MET A 1 38.56 -6.79 -15.77
CA MET A 1 39.01 -8.19 -15.85
C MET A 1 37.88 -9.06 -15.31
N PHE A 2 36.90 -9.41 -16.16
CA PHE A 2 35.85 -10.38 -15.84
C PHE A 2 35.59 -11.19 -17.13
N GLY A 3 36.00 -12.44 -17.12
CA GLY A 3 35.91 -13.35 -18.27
C GLY A 3 34.48 -13.84 -18.48
N THR A 4 34.18 -14.18 -19.74
CA THR A 4 32.96 -14.87 -20.15
C THR A 4 32.81 -16.19 -19.38
N PRO A 5 31.63 -16.54 -18.85
CA PRO A 5 31.45 -17.76 -18.06
C PRO A 5 31.84 -19.00 -18.86
N VAL A 6 32.54 -19.94 -18.22
CA VAL A 6 32.91 -21.24 -18.82
C VAL A 6 31.66 -22.13 -18.92
N PRO A 7 31.26 -22.58 -20.13
CA PRO A 7 30.09 -23.45 -20.29
C PRO A 7 30.27 -24.78 -19.52
N GLY A 8 29.32 -25.11 -18.65
CA GLY A 8 29.37 -26.31 -17.81
C GLY A 8 30.04 -26.11 -16.44
N TYR A 9 30.44 -24.89 -16.08
CA TYR A 9 30.92 -24.58 -14.73
C TYR A 9 29.74 -24.45 -13.75
N GLU A 10 29.54 -25.46 -12.90
CA GLU A 10 28.80 -25.28 -11.66
C GLU A 10 29.71 -24.66 -10.61
N ALA A 11 29.39 -23.44 -10.18
CA ALA A 11 30.09 -22.80 -9.09
C ALA A 11 29.98 -23.70 -7.84
N PRO A 12 31.10 -24.01 -7.16
CA PRO A 12 31.09 -24.89 -5.99
C PRO A 12 30.02 -24.43 -4.99
N ALA A 13 29.28 -25.35 -4.36
CA ALA A 13 28.14 -25.01 -3.50
C ALA A 13 28.46 -23.94 -2.43
N HIS A 14 29.71 -23.90 -1.93
CA HIS A 14 30.17 -22.89 -0.98
C HIS A 14 30.27 -21.47 -1.59
N THR A 15 30.58 -21.35 -2.88
CA THR A 15 30.61 -20.07 -3.63
C THR A 15 29.21 -19.57 -3.96
N THR A 16 28.28 -20.46 -4.35
CA THR A 16 26.85 -20.15 -4.53
C THR A 16 26.21 -19.75 -3.21
N GLN A 17 26.50 -20.47 -2.12
CA GLN A 17 25.98 -20.16 -0.79
C GLN A 17 26.54 -18.82 -0.25
N ALA A 18 27.82 -18.51 -0.49
CA ALA A 18 28.40 -17.22 -0.14
C ALA A 18 27.77 -16.07 -0.95
N ALA A 19 27.58 -16.25 -2.26
CA ALA A 19 26.92 -15.27 -3.12
C ALA A 19 25.46 -15.03 -2.74
N THR A 20 24.69 -16.10 -2.46
CA THR A 20 23.30 -15.99 -1.96
C THR A 20 23.23 -15.30 -0.60
N ARG A 21 24.17 -15.57 0.31
CA ARG A 21 24.21 -14.94 1.64
C ARG A 21 24.54 -13.44 1.55
N THR A 22 25.47 -13.06 0.68
CA THR A 22 25.81 -11.65 0.44
C THR A 22 24.68 -10.91 -0.27
N LEU A 23 24.08 -11.50 -1.30
CA LEU A 23 22.96 -10.89 -2.02
C LEU A 23 21.71 -10.79 -1.13
N GLY A 24 21.46 -11.80 -0.28
CA GLY A 24 20.40 -11.76 0.75
C GLY A 24 20.57 -10.60 1.72
N ALA A 25 21.78 -10.35 2.22
CA ALA A 25 22.05 -9.22 3.13
C ALA A 25 21.88 -7.83 2.47
N PHE A 26 21.98 -7.73 1.14
CA PHE A 26 21.67 -6.50 0.39
C PHE A 26 20.18 -6.39 0.02
N LEU A 27 19.55 -7.51 -0.30
CA LEU A 27 18.14 -7.57 -0.66
C LEU A 27 17.21 -7.52 0.55
N GLU A 28 17.67 -7.87 1.76
CA GLU A 28 16.85 -7.89 2.98
C GLU A 28 16.47 -6.48 3.47
N PRO A 29 17.35 -5.45 3.43
CA PRO A 29 16.96 -4.06 3.63
C PRO A 29 16.09 -3.51 2.49
N ILE A 30 16.33 -3.92 1.24
CA ILE A 30 15.53 -3.49 0.07
C ILE A 30 14.15 -4.15 0.08
N ALA A 31 14.06 -5.39 0.58
CA ALA A 31 12.82 -6.06 0.87
C ALA A 31 12.15 -5.43 2.11
N ALA A 32 12.88 -5.06 3.16
CA ALA A 32 12.30 -4.27 4.24
C ALA A 32 11.74 -2.91 3.76
N LEU A 33 12.19 -2.43 2.59
CA LEU A 33 11.63 -1.27 1.91
C LEU A 33 10.47 -1.61 0.94
N HIS A 34 10.21 -2.88 0.58
CA HIS A 34 9.27 -3.22 -0.51
C HIS A 34 8.59 -4.63 -0.58
N PRO A 35 8.55 -5.51 0.44
CA PRO A 35 7.27 -6.17 0.78
C PRO A 35 6.80 -5.77 2.18
N GLY A 36 5.57 -5.24 2.29
CA GLY A 36 5.05 -4.70 3.55
C GLY A 36 4.92 -3.19 3.57
N SER A 37 4.37 -2.59 2.51
CA SER A 37 3.80 -1.25 2.68
C SER A 37 2.79 -1.31 3.83
N ARG A 38 2.68 -0.24 4.64
CA ARG A 38 1.66 -0.18 5.70
C ARG A 38 0.26 -0.47 5.15
N ALA A 39 0.03 -0.13 3.89
CA ALA A 39 -1.16 -0.50 3.13
C ALA A 39 -1.34 -2.02 3.05
N ALA A 40 -0.35 -2.79 2.59
CA ALA A 40 -0.46 -4.25 2.50
C ALA A 40 -0.69 -4.94 3.86
N VAL A 41 -0.07 -4.43 4.94
CA VAL A 41 -0.33 -4.93 6.31
C VAL A 41 -1.78 -4.66 6.72
N LEU A 42 -2.28 -3.45 6.45
CA LEU A 42 -3.63 -3.04 6.80
C LEU A 42 -4.69 -3.79 5.94
N GLU A 43 -4.40 -4.02 4.66
CA GLU A 43 -5.22 -4.84 3.76
C GLU A 43 -5.42 -6.24 4.32
N GLY A 44 -4.32 -6.91 4.72
CA GLY A 44 -4.40 -8.24 5.34
C GLY A 44 -5.13 -8.24 6.69
N GLN A 45 -5.04 -7.17 7.49
CA GLN A 45 -5.83 -7.03 8.72
C GLN A 45 -7.33 -6.89 8.43
N PHE A 46 -7.70 -6.13 7.40
CA PHE A 46 -9.09 -5.98 7.00
C PHE A 46 -9.68 -7.27 6.44
N GLU A 47 -8.95 -7.96 5.55
CA GLU A 47 -9.37 -9.27 5.04
C GLU A 47 -9.56 -10.28 6.17
N ALA A 48 -8.55 -10.43 7.05
CA ALA A 48 -8.65 -11.37 8.16
C ALA A 48 -9.82 -11.04 9.11
N GLY A 49 -10.02 -9.76 9.40
CA GLY A 49 -11.12 -9.31 10.25
C GLY A 49 -12.50 -9.49 9.60
N LEU A 50 -12.62 -9.37 8.28
CA LEU A 50 -13.89 -9.61 7.59
C LEU A 50 -14.16 -11.10 7.45
N ALA A 51 -13.16 -11.91 7.10
CA ALA A 51 -13.27 -13.36 6.99
C ALA A 51 -13.69 -14.04 8.32
N ASP A 52 -13.28 -13.49 9.47
CA ASP A 52 -13.73 -13.96 10.79
C ASP A 52 -15.24 -13.76 11.02
N ARG A 53 -15.83 -12.71 10.41
CA ARG A 53 -17.23 -12.33 10.59
C ARG A 53 -18.15 -12.85 9.47
N ASP A 54 -17.61 -12.92 8.26
CA ASP A 54 -18.26 -13.34 7.02
C ASP A 54 -17.25 -14.07 6.13
N PRO A 55 -17.10 -15.39 6.27
CA PRO A 55 -16.10 -16.16 5.51
C PRO A 55 -16.32 -16.15 3.99
N ASP A 56 -17.53 -15.86 3.52
CA ASP A 56 -17.90 -15.93 2.10
C ASP A 56 -17.85 -14.55 1.41
N HIS A 57 -17.21 -13.57 2.04
CA HIS A 57 -17.19 -12.19 1.57
C HIS A 57 -16.43 -12.02 0.23
N PRO A 58 -16.99 -11.36 -0.81
CA PRO A 58 -16.28 -11.13 -2.09
C PRO A 58 -15.17 -10.06 -2.11
N TRP A 59 -14.98 -9.25 -1.06
CA TRP A 59 -14.10 -8.08 -1.11
C TRP A 59 -12.62 -8.42 -0.87
N SER A 60 -11.70 -7.89 -1.67
CA SER A 60 -10.27 -8.01 -1.41
C SER A 60 -9.77 -6.92 -0.45
N GLY A 61 -8.60 -7.11 0.14
CA GLY A 61 -7.94 -6.21 1.06
C GLY A 61 -7.76 -4.81 0.51
N PRO A 62 -7.27 -4.62 -0.73
CA PRO A 62 -7.21 -3.30 -1.36
C PRO A 62 -8.57 -2.60 -1.45
N VAL A 63 -9.65 -3.35 -1.74
CA VAL A 63 -11.02 -2.81 -1.78
C VAL A 63 -11.48 -2.40 -0.39
N LEU A 64 -11.21 -3.22 0.62
CA LEU A 64 -11.54 -2.92 2.01
C LEU A 64 -10.76 -1.70 2.51
N ARG A 65 -9.47 -1.61 2.19
CA ARG A 65 -8.63 -0.46 2.53
C ARG A 65 -9.16 0.82 1.91
N LEU A 66 -9.41 0.83 0.60
CA LEU A 66 -9.97 2.01 -0.09
C LEU A 66 -11.35 2.39 0.48
N GLY A 67 -12.21 1.41 0.76
CA GLY A 67 -13.52 1.66 1.36
C GLY A 67 -13.44 2.32 2.74
N VAL A 68 -12.60 1.79 3.63
CA VAL A 68 -12.41 2.35 4.99
C VAL A 68 -11.72 3.71 4.94
N THR A 69 -10.72 3.89 4.08
CA THR A 69 -10.06 5.19 3.88
C THR A 69 -11.04 6.23 3.34
N GLY A 70 -11.86 5.87 2.35
CA GLY A 70 -12.89 6.76 1.83
C GLY A 70 -13.92 7.14 2.89
N TRP A 71 -14.45 6.16 3.62
CA TRP A 71 -15.41 6.39 4.69
C TRP A 71 -14.88 7.37 5.74
N THR A 72 -13.66 7.15 6.23
CA THR A 72 -13.03 8.00 7.25
C THR A 72 -12.77 9.43 6.78
N ARG A 73 -12.29 9.61 5.54
CA ARG A 73 -12.06 10.94 4.94
C ARG A 73 -13.37 11.72 4.78
N MET A 74 -14.40 11.10 4.18
CA MET A 74 -15.70 11.75 3.98
C MET A 74 -16.35 12.14 5.30
N HIS A 75 -16.33 11.25 6.29
CA HIS A 75 -16.83 11.57 7.62
C HIS A 75 -16.04 12.70 8.27
N GLY A 76 -14.71 12.77 8.09
CA GLY A 76 -13.90 13.86 8.59
C GLY A 76 -14.34 15.21 8.05
N VAL A 77 -14.47 15.35 6.72
CA VAL A 77 -14.90 16.61 6.08
C VAL A 77 -16.30 17.00 6.57
N VAL A 78 -17.26 16.08 6.49
CA VAL A 78 -18.66 16.35 6.87
C VAL A 78 -18.78 16.68 8.37
N SER A 79 -18.07 15.98 9.25
CA SER A 79 -18.16 16.25 10.69
C SER A 79 -17.58 17.62 11.03
N LEU A 80 -16.43 17.98 10.45
CA LEU A 80 -15.82 19.29 10.65
C LEU A 80 -16.70 20.43 10.10
N GLU A 81 -17.37 20.20 8.97
CA GLU A 81 -18.32 21.16 8.40
C GLU A 81 -19.54 21.34 9.30
N VAL A 82 -20.18 20.25 9.72
CA VAL A 82 -21.37 20.27 10.59
C VAL A 82 -21.07 20.89 11.95
N GLU A 83 -19.88 20.65 12.51
CA GLU A 83 -19.40 21.27 13.75
C GLU A 83 -19.01 22.75 13.58
N GLY A 84 -19.04 23.26 12.35
CA GLY A 84 -18.75 24.66 12.03
C GLY A 84 -17.27 25.01 12.04
N HIS A 85 -16.36 24.03 12.06
CA HIS A 85 -14.92 24.27 12.09
C HIS A 85 -14.41 25.01 10.85
N PHE A 86 -15.08 24.89 9.70
CA PHE A 86 -14.68 25.58 8.46
C PHE A 86 -15.18 27.03 8.35
N THR A 87 -16.09 27.47 9.23
CA THR A 87 -16.82 28.75 9.09
C THR A 87 -15.91 29.98 8.92
N GLN A 88 -14.73 29.99 9.55
CA GLN A 88 -13.79 31.12 9.52
C GLN A 88 -12.56 30.88 8.63
N MET A 89 -12.52 29.76 7.91
CA MET A 89 -11.34 29.38 7.11
C MET A 89 -11.36 29.93 5.69
N GLY A 90 -12.48 30.48 5.22
CA GLY A 90 -12.55 31.24 3.96
C GLY A 90 -12.44 30.42 2.67
N PHE A 91 -12.71 29.11 2.73
CA PHE A 91 -12.82 28.22 1.56
C PHE A 91 -14.20 27.55 1.52
N ASP A 92 -14.54 26.93 0.39
CA ASP A 92 -15.78 26.15 0.22
C ASP A 92 -15.54 24.68 0.63
N PRO A 93 -16.18 24.19 1.71
CA PRO A 93 -16.07 22.80 2.15
C PRO A 93 -16.52 21.78 1.09
N GLY A 94 -17.45 22.16 0.21
CA GLY A 94 -17.91 21.30 -0.88
C GLY A 94 -16.79 20.96 -1.86
N LEU A 95 -15.94 21.95 -2.19
CA LEU A 95 -14.78 21.73 -3.06
C LEU A 95 -13.72 20.82 -2.40
N LEU A 96 -13.56 20.88 -1.08
CA LEU A 96 -12.68 19.96 -0.34
C LEU A 96 -13.23 18.53 -0.38
N PHE A 97 -14.54 18.37 -0.19
CA PHE A 97 -15.20 17.07 -0.30
C PHE A 97 -15.01 16.45 -1.68
N GLU A 98 -15.27 17.22 -2.75
CA GLU A 98 -15.09 16.77 -4.14
C GLU A 98 -13.65 16.36 -4.42
N ALA A 99 -12.66 17.16 -4.00
CA ALA A 99 -11.25 16.85 -4.17
C ALA A 99 -10.82 15.55 -3.46
N GLU A 100 -11.36 15.26 -2.27
CA GLU A 100 -11.09 14.00 -1.57
C GLU A 100 -11.71 12.79 -2.30
N VAL A 101 -12.90 12.94 -2.90
CA VAL A 101 -13.51 11.90 -3.74
C VAL A 101 -12.67 11.64 -4.99
N GLU A 102 -12.22 12.70 -5.68
CA GLU A 102 -11.37 12.57 -6.86
C GLU A 102 -10.03 11.88 -6.53
N SER A 103 -9.42 12.23 -5.40
CA SER A 103 -8.20 11.59 -4.89
C SER A 103 -8.38 10.08 -4.68
N LEU A 104 -9.50 9.67 -4.07
CA LEU A 104 -9.82 8.26 -3.87
C LEU A 104 -10.05 7.50 -5.18
N ILE A 105 -10.70 8.13 -6.16
CA ILE A 105 -10.90 7.55 -7.50
C ILE A 105 -9.56 7.37 -8.22
N ALA A 106 -8.66 8.35 -8.14
CA ALA A 106 -7.33 8.28 -8.73
C ALA A 106 -6.51 7.13 -8.12
N GLU A 107 -6.56 6.98 -6.78
CA GLU A 107 -5.90 5.88 -6.07
C GLU A 107 -6.48 4.52 -6.50
N ALA A 108 -7.81 4.41 -6.59
CA ALA A 108 -8.49 3.17 -7.00
C ALA A 108 -8.20 2.76 -8.45
N THR A 109 -7.95 3.73 -9.33
CA THR A 109 -7.66 3.50 -10.76
C THR A 109 -6.17 3.33 -11.06
N GLY A 110 -5.30 3.35 -10.03
CA GLY A 110 -3.86 3.14 -10.17
C GLY A 110 -3.11 4.33 -10.77
N SER A 111 -3.71 5.52 -10.76
CA SER A 111 -3.02 6.75 -11.17
C SER A 111 -2.26 7.31 -9.98
N GLU A 112 -1.13 6.68 -9.65
CA GLU A 112 -0.10 7.33 -8.82
C GLU A 112 0.41 8.54 -9.62
N ALA A 113 -0.12 9.73 -9.34
CA ALA A 113 0.45 10.96 -9.83
C ALA A 113 1.86 11.08 -9.24
N GLY A 114 2.86 10.91 -10.10
CA GLY A 114 4.28 11.09 -9.77
C GLY A 114 4.65 12.54 -9.50
#